data_AF-A0A7J8WYI4-F1
#
_entry.id   AF-A0A7J8WYI4-F1
#
_cell.length_a   1.000
_cell.length_b   1.000
_cell.length_c   1.000
_cell.angle_alpha   90.00
_cell.angle_beta   90.00
_cell.angle_gamma   90.00
#
_symmetry.space_group_name_H-M   'P 1'
#
loop_
_entity.id
_entity.type
_entity.pdbx_description
1 polymer ?
#
loop_
_entity_poly.entity_id
_entity_poly.type
_entity_poly.pdbx_seq_one_letter_code
_entity_poly.pdbx_strand_id
1 'polypeptide(L)'
;MAASSSSLTAVRSWRTAFLTLRDETLTSPPSIPQLVQSLIFSHSHSSLISAASDLPAHEVTSDLLFLIQLVANASQFQHDLVHTFSNTCRLIHDVSHRVSLDINTSSWALLLDSSTKIIDHFLAKATSSASLYKPTLECLETLRYLVSENQRKCSLPDDIQLVNVLLHIIARSHTDLISLYSSSRNQKSAIEMGNKLQRNGSLWEVLTASFTMLGELYSRSGSSFPVFRKMMDLLASKNLVVEDSIMSRFYASLLHCLHLVLLDPKGSLSEHVSSFVASLRMFFVYGLTSGNQVICAAVSSKEKEFGSPRLKLTLEEPKQTNSTPYRPPHLRKKDNSRQAKALDPQSSSDQISSMVDVTSSDSDYSDSDGSLKDINDSRCSKIRVSAIVCIQDLCQADPKSFTSQWTMLLPTNDVLQPRKFEATLMASLLFDPYLKARMASASALAVMMDGPATVFLQVAEYKESAKLGSFMALSSSLGQILMQLHTGTLYLIQHETNSRLLVLVFKILMLLISSTP
;
A
#
# COMPACT_ATOMS: atom_id res chain seq x y z
N MET A 1 -15.72 39.47 28.19
CA MET A 1 -16.33 38.97 29.44
C MET A 1 -17.16 37.71 29.25
N ALA A 2 -18.06 37.58 28.25
CA ALA A 2 -18.84 36.35 28.08
C ALA A 2 -17.99 35.09 27.79
N ALA A 3 -16.93 35.21 26.96
CA ALA A 3 -16.06 34.08 26.61
C ALA A 3 -15.25 33.52 27.80
N SER A 4 -14.88 34.37 28.77
CA SER A 4 -14.12 33.96 29.96
C SER A 4 -14.99 33.27 31.02
N SER A 5 -16.30 33.52 31.03
CA SER A 5 -17.23 32.76 31.88
C SER A 5 -17.49 31.36 31.34
N SER A 6 -17.55 31.18 30.01
CA SER A 6 -17.82 29.88 29.38
C SER A 6 -16.65 28.90 29.47
N SER A 7 -15.39 29.37 29.36
CA SER A 7 -14.22 28.51 29.56
C SER A 7 -14.14 28.01 31.01
N LEU A 8 -14.36 28.88 31.99
CA LEU A 8 -14.36 28.51 33.41
C LEU A 8 -15.44 27.48 33.76
N THR A 9 -16.62 27.50 33.14
CA THR A 9 -17.62 26.44 33.33
C THR A 9 -17.23 25.14 32.62
N ALA A 10 -16.61 25.21 31.44
CA ALA A 10 -16.14 24.02 30.72
C ALA A 10 -15.01 23.29 31.48
N VAL A 11 -13.99 24.03 31.96
CA VAL A 11 -12.90 23.54 32.81
C VAL A 11 -13.41 22.89 34.10
N ARG A 12 -14.41 23.50 34.75
CA ARG A 12 -15.07 22.91 35.93
C ARG A 12 -15.80 21.61 35.56
N SER A 13 -16.53 21.59 34.44
CA SER A 13 -17.22 20.38 33.97
C SER A 13 -16.28 19.22 33.72
N TRP A 14 -15.09 19.46 33.14
CA TRP A 14 -14.07 18.44 32.95
C TRP A 14 -13.60 17.87 34.29
N ARG A 15 -13.12 18.74 35.19
CA ARG A 15 -12.62 18.33 36.52
C ARG A 15 -13.68 17.59 37.33
N THR A 16 -14.92 18.07 37.36
CA THR A 16 -16.01 17.37 38.06
C THR A 16 -16.27 16.00 37.44
N ALA A 17 -16.39 15.88 36.11
CA ALA A 17 -16.65 14.60 35.47
C ALA A 17 -15.55 13.56 35.74
N PHE A 18 -14.27 13.95 35.65
CA PHE A 18 -13.14 13.05 35.88
C PHE A 18 -12.83 12.76 37.36
N LEU A 19 -13.21 13.65 38.28
CA LEU A 19 -13.15 13.36 39.73
C LEU A 19 -14.29 12.40 40.12
N THR A 20 -15.54 12.71 39.75
CA THR A 20 -16.69 11.83 40.02
C THR A 20 -16.53 10.45 39.39
N LEU A 21 -15.96 10.36 38.17
CA LEU A 21 -15.64 9.07 37.55
C LEU A 21 -14.64 8.26 38.39
N ARG A 22 -13.60 8.88 38.95
CA ARG A 22 -12.64 8.19 39.84
C ARG A 22 -13.32 7.74 41.13
N ASP A 23 -14.04 8.63 41.80
CA ASP A 23 -14.71 8.34 43.06
C ASP A 23 -15.72 7.19 42.91
N GLU A 24 -16.61 7.24 41.91
CA GLU A 24 -17.61 6.19 41.67
C GLU A 24 -17.00 4.84 41.26
N THR A 25 -15.82 4.82 40.60
CA THR A 25 -15.13 3.54 40.32
C THR A 25 -14.55 2.87 41.56
N LEU A 26 -14.34 3.59 42.66
CA LEU A 26 -13.83 3.05 43.92
C LEU A 26 -14.96 2.54 44.84
N THR A 27 -16.18 3.07 44.73
CA THR A 27 -17.26 2.88 45.71
C THR A 27 -18.34 1.86 45.30
N SER A 28 -17.93 0.70 44.76
CA SER A 28 -18.80 -0.33 44.15
C SER A 28 -19.44 0.12 42.81
N PRO A 29 -18.95 -0.37 41.65
CA PRO A 29 -19.28 0.24 40.37
C PRO A 29 -20.68 -0.15 39.85
N PRO A 30 -21.49 0.80 39.35
CA PRO A 30 -22.48 0.49 38.31
C PRO A 30 -21.77 0.02 37.04
N SER A 31 -22.49 -0.38 35.99
CA SER A 31 -21.81 -0.81 34.77
C SER A 31 -20.94 0.32 34.19
N ILE A 32 -19.62 0.10 34.08
CA ILE A 32 -18.63 1.10 33.62
C ILE A 32 -19.08 1.86 32.35
N PRO A 33 -19.70 1.23 31.33
CA PRO A 33 -20.26 1.92 30.17
C PRO A 33 -21.34 2.94 30.51
N GLN A 34 -22.26 2.62 31.42
CA GLN A 34 -23.31 3.54 31.83
C GLN A 34 -22.71 4.74 32.59
N LEU A 35 -21.70 4.49 33.43
CA LEU A 35 -20.99 5.53 34.18
C LEU A 35 -20.20 6.48 33.26
N VAL A 36 -19.42 5.93 32.33
CA VAL A 36 -18.69 6.75 31.35
C VAL A 36 -19.68 7.46 30.40
N GLN A 37 -20.78 6.82 30.03
CA GLN A 37 -21.81 7.46 29.20
C GLN A 37 -22.52 8.61 29.93
N SER A 38 -22.85 8.47 31.23
CA SER A 38 -23.51 9.51 32.02
C SER A 38 -22.59 10.69 32.33
N LEU A 39 -21.32 10.45 32.67
CA LEU A 39 -20.38 11.49 33.08
C LEU A 39 -19.62 12.16 31.92
N ILE A 40 -19.25 11.40 30.88
CA ILE A 40 -18.35 11.89 29.81
C ILE A 40 -19.08 12.12 28.49
N PHE A 41 -19.96 11.20 28.05
CA PHE A 41 -20.47 11.23 26.67
C PHE A 41 -21.86 11.84 26.47
N SER A 42 -22.68 12.01 27.51
CA SER A 42 -24.12 12.32 27.34
C SER A 42 -24.50 13.80 27.32
N HIS A 43 -23.75 14.69 27.97
CA HIS A 43 -24.18 16.08 28.18
C HIS A 43 -23.21 17.17 27.67
N SER A 44 -22.01 16.79 27.24
CA SER A 44 -20.88 17.75 27.24
C SER A 44 -19.72 17.39 26.30
N HIS A 45 -19.86 16.49 25.32
CA HIS A 45 -18.72 16.05 24.48
C HIS A 45 -17.96 17.22 23.82
N SER A 46 -18.68 18.18 23.23
CA SER A 46 -18.08 19.38 22.63
C SER A 46 -17.50 20.35 23.66
N SER A 47 -18.12 20.51 24.83
CA SER A 47 -17.62 21.41 25.88
C SER A 47 -16.41 20.84 26.61
N LEU A 48 -16.34 19.52 26.82
CA LEU A 48 -15.15 18.81 27.33
C LEU A 48 -13.97 18.95 26.36
N ILE A 49 -14.19 18.71 25.06
CA ILE A 49 -13.15 18.91 24.03
C ILE A 49 -12.67 20.36 23.99
N SER A 50 -13.55 21.34 24.20
CA SER A 50 -13.15 22.76 24.31
C SER A 50 -12.43 23.11 25.61
N ALA A 51 -12.74 22.41 26.71
CA ALA A 51 -12.10 22.62 28.02
C ALA A 51 -10.64 22.15 28.03
N ALA A 52 -10.30 21.14 27.21
CA ALA A 52 -8.98 20.53 27.21
C ALA A 52 -7.85 21.55 26.91
N SER A 53 -8.07 22.52 26.01
CA SER A 53 -7.09 23.57 25.71
C SER A 53 -6.88 24.59 26.82
N ASP A 54 -7.83 24.68 27.77
CA ASP A 54 -7.77 25.58 28.93
C ASP A 54 -7.20 24.88 30.19
N LEU A 55 -6.79 23.61 30.06
CA LEU A 55 -6.27 22.76 31.14
C LEU A 55 -4.75 22.49 30.99
N PRO A 56 -4.03 22.20 32.09
CA PRO A 56 -2.64 21.76 32.03
C PRO A 56 -2.49 20.43 31.28
N ALA A 57 -1.51 20.32 30.37
CA ALA A 57 -1.29 19.12 29.56
C ALA A 57 -1.14 17.83 30.38
N HIS A 58 -0.44 17.87 31.53
CA HIS A 58 -0.29 16.71 32.41
C HIS A 58 -1.60 16.26 33.08
N GLU A 59 -2.53 17.18 33.35
CA GLU A 59 -3.86 16.89 33.92
C GLU A 59 -4.70 16.15 32.87
N VAL A 60 -4.82 16.74 31.68
CA VAL A 60 -5.51 16.14 30.52
C VAL A 60 -4.92 14.78 30.17
N THR A 61 -3.60 14.64 30.17
CA THR A 61 -2.91 13.38 29.87
C THR A 61 -3.25 12.31 30.92
N SER A 62 -3.22 12.65 32.22
CA SER A 62 -3.58 11.71 33.29
C SER A 62 -5.04 11.26 33.22
N ASP A 63 -5.96 12.19 32.91
CA ASP A 63 -7.39 11.92 32.75
C ASP A 63 -7.68 10.99 31.58
N LEU A 64 -7.07 11.23 30.41
CA LEU A 64 -7.24 10.37 29.23
C LEU A 64 -6.64 8.97 29.42
N LEU A 65 -5.46 8.87 30.07
CA LEU A 65 -4.83 7.58 30.38
C LEU A 65 -5.67 6.77 31.37
N PHE A 66 -6.25 7.42 32.39
CA PHE A 66 -7.19 6.78 33.30
C PHE A 66 -8.44 6.28 32.57
N LEU A 67 -9.04 7.10 31.70
CA LEU A 67 -10.23 6.72 30.95
C LEU A 67 -9.98 5.53 30.00
N ILE A 68 -8.91 5.56 29.20
CA ILE A 68 -8.62 4.47 28.27
C ILE A 68 -8.32 3.16 29.01
N GLN A 69 -7.61 3.22 30.15
CA GLN A 69 -7.29 2.06 30.96
C GLN A 69 -8.55 1.47 31.64
N LEU A 70 -9.39 2.32 32.22
CA LEU A 70 -10.66 1.94 32.85
C LEU A 70 -11.57 1.22 31.84
N VAL A 71 -11.73 1.84 30.67
CA VAL A 71 -12.58 1.33 29.59
C VAL A 71 -11.98 0.05 28.99
N ALA A 72 -10.67 -0.02 28.72
CA ALA A 72 -10.01 -1.21 28.19
C ALA A 72 -10.11 -2.41 29.16
N ASN A 73 -10.00 -2.19 30.47
CA ASN A 73 -10.12 -3.26 31.47
C ASN A 73 -11.59 -3.72 31.68
N ALA A 74 -12.59 -2.88 31.40
CA ALA A 74 -14.00 -3.27 31.42
C ALA A 74 -14.34 -4.40 30.42
N SER A 75 -13.50 -4.60 29.39
CA SER A 75 -13.61 -5.68 28.38
C SER A 75 -13.74 -7.10 28.96
N GLN A 76 -13.21 -7.32 30.17
CA GLN A 76 -13.20 -8.63 30.81
C GLN A 76 -14.56 -9.04 31.39
N PHE A 77 -15.49 -8.09 31.57
CA PHE A 77 -16.69 -8.28 32.39
C PHE A 77 -18.02 -8.03 31.67
N GLN A 78 -18.03 -7.48 30.44
CA GLN A 78 -19.25 -6.99 29.79
C GLN A 78 -19.28 -7.21 28.27
N HIS A 79 -20.47 -7.51 27.73
CA HIS A 79 -20.64 -8.05 26.38
C HIS A 79 -20.87 -7.04 25.25
N ASP A 80 -21.22 -5.77 25.54
CA ASP A 80 -21.36 -4.75 24.49
C ASP A 80 -20.75 -3.40 24.86
N LEU A 81 -19.48 -3.25 24.49
CA LEU A 81 -18.64 -2.08 24.79
C LEU A 81 -18.30 -1.25 23.56
N VAL A 82 -18.78 -1.66 22.38
CA VAL A 82 -18.44 -1.08 21.07
C VAL A 82 -18.65 0.43 21.04
N HIS A 83 -19.79 0.91 21.55
CA HIS A 83 -20.10 2.33 21.58
C HIS A 83 -19.18 3.10 22.55
N THR A 84 -18.92 2.56 23.74
CA THR A 84 -18.01 3.15 24.73
C THR A 84 -16.58 3.22 24.20
N PHE A 85 -16.08 2.15 23.58
CA PHE A 85 -14.77 2.13 22.93
C PHE A 85 -14.67 3.15 21.80
N SER A 86 -15.68 3.22 20.92
CA SER A 86 -15.69 4.13 19.77
C SER A 86 -15.78 5.61 20.21
N ASN A 87 -16.55 5.90 21.27
CA ASN A 87 -16.58 7.23 21.87
C ASN A 87 -15.23 7.56 22.57
N THR A 88 -14.58 6.59 23.20
CA THR A 88 -13.29 6.78 23.89
C THR A 88 -12.15 7.06 22.90
N CYS A 89 -12.00 6.28 21.83
CA CYS A 89 -10.99 6.59 20.79
C CYS A 89 -11.24 7.96 20.16
N ARG A 90 -12.50 8.33 19.84
CA ARG A 90 -12.83 9.66 19.30
C ARG A 90 -12.53 10.80 20.26
N LEU A 91 -12.83 10.65 21.55
CA LEU A 91 -12.47 11.67 22.55
C LEU A 91 -10.94 11.86 22.64
N ILE A 92 -10.18 10.76 22.66
CA ILE A 92 -8.71 10.83 22.72
C ILE A 92 -8.15 11.46 21.44
N HIS A 93 -8.66 11.08 20.27
CA HIS A 93 -8.34 11.71 18.99
C HIS A 93 -8.57 13.22 19.00
N ASP A 94 -9.80 13.65 19.32
CA ASP A 94 -10.23 15.05 19.25
C ASP A 94 -9.52 15.95 20.27
N VAL A 95 -9.11 15.40 21.43
CA VAL A 95 -8.32 16.11 22.43
C VAL A 95 -6.84 16.13 22.06
N SER A 96 -6.27 15.03 21.54
CA SER A 96 -4.86 14.98 21.09
C SER A 96 -4.58 16.04 20.02
N HIS A 97 -5.51 16.22 19.07
CA HIS A 97 -5.40 17.26 18.03
C HIS A 97 -5.51 18.72 18.55
N ARG A 98 -5.77 18.93 19.84
CA ARG A 98 -5.94 20.26 20.47
C ARG A 98 -4.92 20.54 21.58
N VAL A 99 -4.40 19.49 22.20
CA VAL A 99 -3.49 19.56 23.35
C VAL A 99 -2.35 18.58 23.13
N SER A 100 -1.12 19.10 23.08
CA SER A 100 0.07 18.24 23.07
C SER A 100 0.17 17.51 24.40
N LEU A 101 0.04 16.18 24.37
CA LEU A 101 -0.01 15.35 25.57
C LEU A 101 1.41 15.10 26.13
N ASP A 102 1.56 15.19 27.46
CA ASP A 102 2.84 14.96 28.15
C ASP A 102 3.07 13.46 28.38
N ILE A 103 3.30 12.74 27.29
CA ILE A 103 3.54 11.30 27.28
C ILE A 103 5.02 11.01 27.61
N ASN A 104 5.23 10.30 28.72
CA ASN A 104 6.47 9.59 29.05
C ASN A 104 6.36 8.09 28.68
N THR A 105 7.47 7.35 28.75
CA THR A 105 7.55 5.91 28.43
C THR A 105 6.54 5.03 29.18
N SER A 106 6.21 5.30 30.45
CA SER A 106 5.22 4.46 31.18
C SER A 106 3.78 4.76 30.75
N SER A 107 3.45 6.03 30.51
CA SER A 107 2.17 6.41 29.88
C SER A 107 2.04 5.90 28.45
N TRP A 108 3.14 5.85 27.69
CA TRP A 108 3.16 5.32 26.32
C TRP A 108 2.85 3.81 26.32
N ALA A 109 3.53 3.03 27.15
CA ALA A 109 3.27 1.60 27.29
C ALA A 109 1.80 1.31 27.71
N LEU A 110 1.26 2.09 28.66
CA LEU A 110 -0.14 1.98 29.11
C LEU A 110 -1.14 2.34 28.01
N LEU A 111 -0.87 3.40 27.26
CA LEU A 111 -1.69 3.81 26.11
C LEU A 111 -1.70 2.74 25.02
N LEU A 112 -0.53 2.16 24.69
CA LEU A 112 -0.40 1.11 23.69
C LEU A 112 -1.10 -0.19 24.11
N ASP A 113 -0.91 -0.65 25.35
CA ASP A 113 -1.61 -1.84 25.89
C ASP A 113 -3.13 -1.65 25.89
N SER A 114 -3.60 -0.51 26.39
CA SER A 114 -5.04 -0.19 26.43
C SER A 114 -5.64 -0.06 25.03
N SER A 115 -4.95 0.58 24.09
CA SER A 115 -5.38 0.68 22.69
C SER A 115 -5.40 -0.69 22.02
N THR A 116 -4.41 -1.55 22.28
CA THR A 116 -4.35 -2.91 21.72
C THR A 116 -5.54 -3.74 22.17
N LYS A 117 -5.90 -3.71 23.46
CA LYS A 117 -7.10 -4.39 24.01
C LYS A 117 -8.40 -3.92 23.35
N ILE A 118 -8.52 -2.61 23.11
CA ILE A 118 -9.69 -2.02 22.42
C ILE A 118 -9.75 -2.47 20.96
N ILE A 119 -8.62 -2.41 20.24
CA ILE A 119 -8.50 -2.84 18.84
C ILE A 119 -8.79 -4.33 18.70
N ASP A 120 -8.30 -5.18 19.59
CA ASP A 120 -8.59 -6.62 19.59
C ASP A 120 -10.08 -6.92 19.76
N HIS A 121 -10.79 -6.16 20.60
CA HIS A 121 -12.25 -6.28 20.73
C HIS A 121 -12.97 -5.88 19.44
N PHE A 122 -12.55 -4.78 18.79
CA PHE A 122 -13.10 -4.38 17.49
C PHE A 122 -12.86 -5.45 16.43
N LEU A 123 -11.62 -5.93 16.26
CA LEU A 123 -11.26 -6.95 15.27
C LEU A 123 -12.03 -8.26 15.51
N ALA A 124 -12.11 -8.73 16.77
CA ALA A 124 -12.87 -9.94 17.10
C ALA A 124 -14.35 -9.86 16.68
N LYS A 125 -15.00 -8.71 16.88
CA LYS A 125 -16.42 -8.48 16.53
C LYS A 125 -16.62 -8.04 15.07
N ALA A 126 -15.56 -7.55 14.39
CA ALA A 126 -15.60 -7.11 13.00
C ALA A 126 -15.86 -8.25 12.01
N THR A 127 -15.50 -9.48 12.37
CA THR A 127 -15.88 -10.73 11.66
C THR A 127 -17.39 -10.83 11.40
N SER A 128 -18.21 -10.31 12.31
CA SER A 128 -19.68 -10.25 12.19
C SER A 128 -20.18 -8.92 11.61
N SER A 129 -19.41 -7.84 11.72
CA SER A 129 -19.82 -6.48 11.33
C SER A 129 -18.64 -5.62 10.84
N ALA A 130 -18.47 -5.53 9.52
CA ALA A 130 -17.36 -4.81 8.87
C ALA A 130 -17.30 -3.29 9.18
N SER A 131 -18.37 -2.70 9.74
CA SER A 131 -18.37 -1.32 10.25
C SER A 131 -17.38 -1.10 11.40
N LEU A 132 -16.98 -2.16 12.12
CA LEU A 132 -16.07 -2.07 13.27
C LEU A 132 -14.59 -1.90 12.88
N TYR A 133 -14.23 -2.06 11.61
CA TYR A 133 -12.89 -1.68 11.13
C TYR A 133 -12.67 -0.16 11.11
N LYS A 134 -13.74 0.66 11.04
CA LYS A 134 -13.61 2.12 11.06
C LYS A 134 -13.10 2.65 12.43
N PRO A 135 -13.67 2.27 13.59
CA PRO A 135 -13.08 2.58 14.88
C PRO A 135 -11.61 2.13 15.02
N THR A 136 -11.24 0.94 14.50
CA THR A 136 -9.84 0.50 14.49
C THR A 136 -8.93 1.45 13.70
N LEU A 137 -9.39 1.96 12.55
CA LEU A 137 -8.66 2.96 11.77
C LEU A 137 -8.54 4.30 12.52
N GLU A 138 -9.61 4.79 13.13
CA GLU A 138 -9.60 6.02 13.96
C GLU A 138 -8.61 5.92 15.13
N CYS A 139 -8.54 4.77 15.83
CA CYS A 139 -7.55 4.54 16.88
C CYS A 139 -6.11 4.46 16.31
N LEU A 140 -5.88 3.89 15.11
CA LEU A 140 -4.57 3.88 14.44
C LEU A 140 -4.11 5.26 13.99
N GLU A 141 -5.02 6.08 13.44
CA GLU A 141 -4.75 7.47 13.05
C GLU A 141 -4.37 8.31 14.27
N THR A 142 -5.06 8.11 15.40
CA THR A 142 -4.71 8.71 16.71
C THR A 142 -3.29 8.33 17.14
N LEU A 143 -2.94 7.03 17.08
CA LEU A 143 -1.59 6.58 17.42
C LEU A 143 -0.53 7.17 16.48
N ARG A 144 -0.79 7.25 15.17
CA ARG A 144 0.11 7.87 14.19
C ARG A 144 0.33 9.36 14.47
N TYR A 145 -0.74 10.09 14.80
CA TYR A 145 -0.64 11.49 15.19
C TYR A 145 0.21 11.66 16.45
N LEU A 146 -0.01 10.85 17.49
CA LEU A 146 0.77 10.89 18.73
C LEU A 146 2.25 10.53 18.53
N VAL A 147 2.57 9.60 17.63
CA VAL A 147 3.95 9.33 17.20
C VAL A 147 4.54 10.56 16.51
N SER A 148 3.77 11.23 15.65
CA SER A 148 4.23 12.41 14.90
C SER A 148 4.54 13.63 15.80
N GLU A 149 3.69 13.91 16.79
CA GLU A 149 3.92 14.91 17.84
C GLU A 149 5.17 14.58 18.67
N ASN A 150 5.29 13.31 19.09
CA ASN A 150 6.33 12.88 20.03
C ASN A 150 7.62 12.39 19.34
N GLN A 151 7.82 12.62 18.04
CA GLN A 151 9.00 12.13 17.29
C GLN A 151 10.35 12.45 17.94
N ARG A 152 10.47 13.60 18.63
CA ARG A 152 11.70 14.02 19.33
C ARG A 152 11.83 13.47 20.77
N LYS A 153 10.76 12.89 21.32
CA LYS A 153 10.66 12.37 22.69
C LYS A 153 10.69 10.83 22.75
N CYS A 154 10.18 10.13 21.72
CA CYS A 154 10.15 8.67 21.66
C CYS A 154 11.57 8.07 21.68
N SER A 155 11.77 7.08 22.54
CA SER A 155 13.03 6.32 22.64
C SER A 155 12.96 5.00 21.85
N LEU A 156 14.11 4.37 21.59
CA LEU A 156 14.17 3.08 20.88
C LEU A 156 13.24 1.98 21.47
N PRO A 157 13.10 1.77 22.80
CA PRO A 157 12.15 0.81 23.33
C PRO A 157 10.68 1.21 23.09
N ASP A 158 10.36 2.50 23.01
CA ASP A 158 9.00 2.98 22.68
C ASP A 158 8.63 2.62 21.23
N ASP A 159 9.59 2.77 20.31
CA ASP A 159 9.45 2.35 18.90
C ASP A 159 9.30 0.82 18.78
N ILE A 160 10.05 0.03 19.56
CA ILE A 160 9.95 -1.44 19.58
C ILE A 160 8.58 -1.88 20.11
N GLN A 161 8.05 -1.24 21.15
CA GLN A 161 6.70 -1.55 21.66
C GLN A 161 5.63 -1.28 20.60
N LEU A 162 5.71 -0.13 19.90
CA LEU A 162 4.76 0.19 18.83
C LEU A 162 4.87 -0.78 17.64
N VAL A 163 6.09 -1.16 17.23
CA VAL A 163 6.30 -2.20 16.21
C VAL A 163 5.60 -3.50 16.60
N ASN A 164 5.75 -3.97 17.85
CA ASN A 164 5.08 -5.18 18.32
C ASN A 164 3.54 -5.07 18.26
N VAL A 165 2.97 -3.91 18.61
CA VAL A 165 1.51 -3.65 18.50
C VAL A 165 1.06 -3.70 17.04
N LEU A 166 1.78 -3.04 16.12
CA LEU A 166 1.43 -3.05 14.70
C LEU A 166 1.52 -4.47 14.09
N LEU A 167 2.54 -5.24 14.44
CA LEU A 167 2.70 -6.63 14.00
C LEU A 167 1.57 -7.53 14.53
N HIS A 168 1.11 -7.31 15.77
CA HIS A 168 -0.04 -8.00 16.35
C HIS A 168 -1.34 -7.66 15.60
N ILE A 169 -1.60 -6.38 15.34
CA ILE A 169 -2.76 -5.92 14.55
C ILE A 169 -2.74 -6.54 13.15
N ILE A 170 -1.60 -6.52 12.44
CA ILE A 170 -1.47 -7.14 11.12
C ILE A 170 -1.70 -8.66 11.19
N ALA A 171 -1.14 -9.35 12.19
CA ALA A 171 -1.34 -10.80 12.36
C ALA A 171 -2.81 -11.17 12.67
N ARG A 172 -3.51 -10.33 13.44
CA ARG A 172 -4.93 -10.49 13.74
C ARG A 172 -5.78 -10.25 12.49
N SER A 173 -5.60 -9.13 11.82
CA SER A 173 -6.27 -8.79 10.54
C SER A 173 -6.02 -9.83 9.44
N HIS A 174 -4.82 -10.40 9.37
CA HIS A 174 -4.49 -11.51 8.46
C HIS A 174 -5.26 -12.80 8.78
N THR A 175 -5.53 -13.08 10.06
CA THR A 175 -6.36 -14.21 10.48
C THR A 175 -7.82 -14.01 10.04
N ASP A 176 -8.34 -12.78 10.17
CA ASP A 176 -9.67 -12.41 9.70
C ASP A 176 -9.77 -12.57 8.16
N LEU A 177 -8.75 -12.12 7.41
CA LEU A 177 -8.64 -12.37 5.96
C LEU A 177 -8.70 -13.87 5.62
N ILE A 178 -7.92 -14.71 6.30
CA ILE A 178 -7.97 -16.17 6.09
C ILE A 178 -9.38 -16.71 6.33
N SER A 179 -10.08 -16.26 7.38
CA SER A 179 -11.46 -16.71 7.65
C SER A 179 -12.42 -16.34 6.50
N LEU A 180 -12.31 -15.12 5.99
CA LEU A 180 -13.11 -14.59 4.88
C LEU A 180 -12.87 -15.38 3.57
N TYR A 181 -11.62 -15.72 3.25
CA TYR A 181 -11.24 -16.42 2.02
C TYR A 181 -11.18 -17.96 2.13
N SER A 182 -11.32 -18.54 3.33
CA SER A 182 -11.44 -20.00 3.54
C SER A 182 -12.89 -20.50 3.44
N SER A 183 -13.85 -19.67 3.87
CA SER A 183 -15.29 -19.91 3.65
C SER A 183 -15.68 -20.01 2.16
N SER A 184 -14.82 -19.49 1.26
CA SER A 184 -15.05 -19.40 -0.18
C SER A 184 -14.51 -20.60 -0.98
N ARG A 185 -14.49 -21.82 -0.41
CA ARG A 185 -14.02 -23.03 -1.10
C ARG A 185 -14.92 -23.50 -2.26
N ASN A 186 -16.19 -23.08 -2.27
CA ASN A 186 -17.10 -23.32 -3.39
C ASN A 186 -16.87 -22.26 -4.47
N GLN A 187 -16.63 -22.70 -5.71
CA GLN A 187 -16.34 -21.83 -6.87
C GLN A 187 -17.39 -20.73 -7.01
N LYS A 188 -16.93 -19.47 -6.95
CA LYS A 188 -17.76 -18.27 -7.14
C LYS A 188 -17.05 -17.31 -8.09
N SER A 189 -17.84 -16.59 -8.88
CA SER A 189 -17.34 -15.78 -9.99
C SER A 189 -16.47 -14.61 -9.51
N ALA A 190 -15.59 -14.12 -10.38
CA ALA A 190 -14.75 -12.95 -10.11
C ALA A 190 -15.56 -11.70 -9.67
N ILE A 191 -16.81 -11.60 -10.14
CA ILE A 191 -17.76 -10.52 -9.81
C ILE A 191 -18.21 -10.60 -8.33
N GLU A 192 -18.47 -11.80 -7.80
CA GLU A 192 -18.76 -11.96 -6.37
C GLU A 192 -17.54 -11.67 -5.48
N MET A 193 -16.33 -11.91 -6.00
CA MET A 193 -15.09 -11.61 -5.28
C MET A 193 -14.83 -10.10 -5.20
N GLY A 194 -15.08 -9.35 -6.28
CA GLY A 194 -15.03 -7.88 -6.28
C GLY A 194 -16.03 -7.25 -5.29
N ASN A 195 -17.28 -7.72 -5.28
CA ASN A 195 -18.31 -7.20 -4.37
C ASN A 195 -17.98 -7.47 -2.88
N LYS A 196 -17.33 -8.60 -2.56
CA LYS A 196 -16.81 -8.87 -1.20
C LYS A 196 -15.60 -8.03 -0.85
N LEU A 197 -14.71 -7.75 -1.82
CA LEU A 197 -13.54 -6.90 -1.62
C LEU A 197 -13.98 -5.46 -1.26
N GLN A 198 -14.96 -4.92 -1.99
CA GLN A 198 -15.53 -3.60 -1.71
C GLN A 198 -16.21 -3.51 -0.33
N ARG A 199 -16.89 -4.58 0.10
CA ARG A 199 -17.48 -4.67 1.46
C ARG A 199 -16.45 -4.69 2.59
N ASN A 200 -15.21 -5.10 2.29
CA ASN A 200 -14.11 -5.22 3.24
C ASN A 200 -13.01 -4.16 3.02
N GLY A 201 -13.30 -3.07 2.28
CA GLY A 201 -12.33 -2.01 1.99
C GLY A 201 -11.67 -1.44 3.27
N SER A 202 -12.44 -1.29 4.34
CA SER A 202 -11.97 -0.82 5.65
C SER A 202 -10.92 -1.72 6.32
N LEU A 203 -10.96 -3.04 6.11
CA LEU A 203 -9.92 -3.97 6.60
C LEU A 203 -8.60 -3.77 5.84
N TRP A 204 -8.67 -3.54 4.52
CA TRP A 204 -7.50 -3.20 3.71
C TRP A 204 -6.94 -1.81 4.06
N GLU A 205 -7.78 -0.86 4.47
CA GLU A 205 -7.35 0.44 4.98
C GLU A 205 -6.66 0.33 6.35
N VAL A 206 -7.18 -0.47 7.29
CA VAL A 206 -6.50 -0.80 8.56
C VAL A 206 -5.12 -1.42 8.30
N LEU A 207 -5.01 -2.36 7.36
CA LEU A 207 -3.72 -2.93 6.96
C LEU A 207 -2.80 -1.90 6.29
N THR A 208 -3.35 -1.04 5.41
CA THR A 208 -2.59 0.03 4.74
C THR A 208 -2.00 1.01 5.76
N ALA A 209 -2.80 1.47 6.73
CA ALA A 209 -2.35 2.34 7.81
C ALA A 209 -1.29 1.64 8.67
N SER A 210 -1.54 0.38 9.06
CA SER A 210 -0.61 -0.41 9.88
C SER A 210 0.75 -0.60 9.19
N PHE A 211 0.77 -0.97 7.91
CA PHE A 211 2.01 -1.04 7.14
C PHE A 211 2.67 0.33 7.00
N THR A 212 1.92 1.39 6.68
CA THR A 212 2.51 2.73 6.53
C THR A 212 3.23 3.20 7.80
N MET A 213 2.61 3.07 8.97
CA MET A 213 3.24 3.35 10.27
C MET A 213 4.45 2.44 10.52
N LEU A 214 4.33 1.16 10.18
CA LEU A 214 5.41 0.18 10.35
C LEU A 214 6.64 0.55 9.49
N GLY A 215 6.44 1.06 8.27
CA GLY A 215 7.51 1.57 7.41
C GLY A 215 8.22 2.82 7.98
N GLU A 216 7.44 3.77 8.49
CA GLU A 216 7.97 4.95 9.20
C GLU A 216 8.88 4.53 10.38
N LEU A 217 8.48 3.50 11.14
CA LEU A 217 9.27 2.95 12.25
C LEU A 217 10.45 2.10 11.79
N TYR A 218 10.33 1.34 10.69
CA TYR A 218 11.43 0.54 10.15
C TYR A 218 12.63 1.40 9.75
N SER A 219 12.39 2.62 9.24
CA SER A 219 13.45 3.60 8.97
C SER A 219 14.23 4.07 10.21
N ARG A 220 13.75 3.73 11.43
CA ARG A 220 14.29 4.17 12.73
C ARG A 220 14.81 3.03 13.61
N SER A 221 14.03 1.95 13.77
CA SER A 221 14.29 0.89 14.76
C SER A 221 14.73 -0.45 14.15
N GLY A 222 14.21 -0.78 12.97
CA GLY A 222 14.57 -1.95 12.17
C GLY A 222 14.45 -3.30 12.88
N SER A 223 13.30 -3.98 12.87
CA SER A 223 13.21 -5.42 13.18
C SER A 223 11.88 -6.10 12.79
N SER A 224 11.98 -7.24 12.07
CA SER A 224 11.02 -8.38 11.94
C SER A 224 10.48 -8.78 10.55
N PHE A 225 11.07 -9.85 9.99
CA PHE A 225 10.62 -10.52 8.76
C PHE A 225 9.32 -11.36 8.80
N PRO A 226 8.94 -12.04 9.89
CA PRO A 226 7.93 -13.13 9.82
C PRO A 226 6.53 -12.73 9.36
N VAL A 227 6.14 -11.46 9.55
CA VAL A 227 4.80 -10.97 9.18
C VAL A 227 4.67 -10.73 7.67
N PHE A 228 5.72 -10.24 7.01
CA PHE A 228 5.74 -10.05 5.56
C PHE A 228 5.56 -11.36 4.79
N ARG A 229 6.25 -12.43 5.22
CA ARG A 229 6.14 -13.76 4.60
C ARG A 229 4.68 -14.24 4.58
N LYS A 230 4.01 -14.23 5.74
CA LYS A 230 2.61 -14.69 5.85
C LYS A 230 1.67 -13.92 4.91
N MET A 231 1.82 -12.60 4.84
CA MET A 231 0.99 -11.76 3.98
C MET A 231 1.26 -12.01 2.48
N MET A 232 2.52 -12.19 2.09
CA MET A 232 2.90 -12.50 0.71
C MET A 232 2.44 -13.91 0.30
N ASP A 233 2.63 -14.91 1.15
CA ASP A 233 2.12 -16.29 0.97
C ASP A 233 0.58 -16.29 0.78
N LEU A 234 -0.16 -15.46 1.50
CA LEU A 234 -1.61 -15.30 1.32
C LEU A 234 -1.98 -14.72 -0.06
N LEU A 235 -1.27 -13.67 -0.50
CA LEU A 235 -1.50 -13.04 -1.80
C LEU A 235 -1.21 -14.01 -2.96
N ALA A 236 -0.09 -14.73 -2.90
CA ALA A 236 0.32 -15.71 -3.91
C ALA A 236 -0.59 -16.94 -3.93
N SER A 237 -0.83 -17.58 -2.78
CA SER A 237 -1.63 -18.83 -2.69
C SER A 237 -3.09 -18.68 -3.14
N LYS A 238 -3.60 -17.44 -3.18
CA LYS A 238 -4.96 -17.12 -3.62
C LYS A 238 -5.01 -16.35 -4.95
N ASN A 239 -3.86 -16.01 -5.54
CA ASN A 239 -3.74 -15.10 -6.70
C ASN A 239 -4.55 -13.79 -6.51
N LEU A 240 -4.52 -13.21 -5.30
CA LEU A 240 -5.34 -12.04 -4.91
C LEU A 240 -4.74 -10.70 -5.37
N VAL A 241 -4.06 -10.67 -6.52
CA VAL A 241 -3.54 -9.44 -7.11
C VAL A 241 -4.67 -8.79 -7.91
N VAL A 242 -5.37 -7.83 -7.29
CA VAL A 242 -6.57 -7.18 -7.83
C VAL A 242 -6.29 -5.72 -8.15
N GLU A 243 -6.65 -5.29 -9.35
CA GLU A 243 -6.49 -3.92 -9.83
C GLU A 243 -7.64 -3.03 -9.29
N ASP A 244 -7.47 -2.48 -8.07
CA ASP A 244 -8.40 -1.54 -7.42
C ASP A 244 -7.65 -0.39 -6.70
N SER A 245 -8.32 0.75 -6.49
CA SER A 245 -7.78 1.92 -5.78
C SER A 245 -7.39 1.62 -4.32
N ILE A 246 -8.20 0.86 -3.57
CA ILE A 246 -7.88 0.52 -2.17
C ILE A 246 -6.70 -0.46 -2.15
N MET A 247 -6.75 -1.50 -2.98
CA MET A 247 -5.66 -2.48 -3.10
C MET A 247 -4.35 -1.84 -3.56
N SER A 248 -4.41 -0.85 -4.45
CA SER A 248 -3.20 -0.12 -4.91
C SER A 248 -2.48 0.62 -3.77
N ARG A 249 -3.22 1.24 -2.85
CA ARG A 249 -2.65 1.87 -1.64
C ARG A 249 -2.04 0.82 -0.73
N PHE A 250 -2.76 -0.29 -0.49
CA PHE A 250 -2.27 -1.40 0.31
C PHE A 250 -0.96 -1.99 -0.24
N TYR A 251 -0.90 -2.32 -1.54
CA TYR A 251 0.30 -2.88 -2.17
C TYR A 251 1.48 -1.89 -2.15
N ALA A 252 1.23 -0.60 -2.37
CA ALA A 252 2.28 0.41 -2.27
C ALA A 252 2.88 0.47 -0.85
N SER A 253 2.04 0.48 0.20
CA SER A 253 2.49 0.44 1.59
C SER A 253 3.23 -0.86 1.93
N LEU A 254 2.68 -2.02 1.55
CA LEU A 254 3.29 -3.33 1.78
C LEU A 254 4.68 -3.45 1.13
N LEU A 255 4.78 -3.10 -0.16
CA LEU A 255 6.03 -3.20 -0.93
C LEU A 255 7.07 -2.17 -0.46
N HIS A 256 6.65 -0.96 -0.09
CA HIS A 256 7.57 0.03 0.49
C HIS A 256 8.16 -0.47 1.82
N CYS A 257 7.35 -1.08 2.69
CA CYS A 257 7.84 -1.63 3.95
C CYS A 257 8.72 -2.87 3.73
N LEU A 258 8.41 -3.70 2.74
CA LEU A 258 9.26 -4.83 2.37
C LEU A 258 10.62 -4.36 1.85
N HIS A 259 10.66 -3.33 0.99
CA HIS A 259 11.89 -2.69 0.52
C HIS A 259 12.77 -2.21 1.69
N LEU A 260 12.22 -1.42 2.62
CA LEU A 260 12.95 -0.95 3.82
C LEU A 260 13.51 -2.10 4.67
N VAL A 261 12.78 -3.22 4.74
CA VAL A 261 13.16 -4.41 5.50
C VAL A 261 14.21 -5.26 4.79
N LEU A 262 14.25 -5.25 3.44
CA LEU A 262 15.26 -5.95 2.65
C LEU A 262 16.59 -5.18 2.53
N LEU A 263 16.58 -3.86 2.70
CA LEU A 263 17.80 -3.03 2.69
C LEU A 263 18.76 -3.31 3.86
N ASP A 264 18.25 -3.62 5.05
CA ASP A 264 19.04 -4.00 6.24
C ASP A 264 18.49 -5.28 6.90
N PRO A 265 18.84 -6.47 6.38
CA PRO A 265 18.24 -7.71 6.82
C PRO A 265 18.83 -8.23 8.14
N LYS A 266 18.17 -7.89 9.25
CA LYS A 266 18.50 -8.38 10.60
C LYS A 266 18.13 -9.85 10.87
N GLY A 267 18.31 -10.73 9.89
CA GLY A 267 18.02 -12.17 9.99
C GLY A 267 18.28 -12.93 8.69
N SER A 268 18.28 -14.27 8.76
CA SER A 268 18.42 -15.13 7.57
C SER A 268 17.18 -15.06 6.68
N LEU A 269 17.37 -14.76 5.40
CA LEU A 269 16.31 -14.70 4.38
C LEU A 269 16.09 -16.02 3.63
N SER A 270 17.03 -16.97 3.73
CA SER A 270 17.13 -18.13 2.83
C SER A 270 15.83 -18.93 2.69
N GLU A 271 15.14 -19.21 3.80
CA GLU A 271 13.87 -19.95 3.83
C GLU A 271 12.66 -19.17 3.26
N HIS A 272 12.84 -17.90 2.88
CA HIS A 272 11.76 -16.98 2.50
C HIS A 272 11.94 -16.44 1.07
N VAL A 273 13.16 -16.50 0.51
CA VAL A 273 13.48 -15.97 -0.83
C VAL A 273 12.52 -16.50 -1.91
N SER A 274 12.27 -17.80 -1.96
CA SER A 274 11.39 -18.41 -2.98
C SER A 274 9.92 -17.96 -2.87
N SER A 275 9.40 -17.84 -1.65
CA SER A 275 8.05 -17.30 -1.36
C SER A 275 7.94 -15.85 -1.80
N PHE A 276 8.90 -15.01 -1.43
CA PHE A 276 8.93 -13.60 -1.84
C PHE A 276 9.06 -13.44 -3.35
N VAL A 277 9.96 -14.18 -4.02
CA VAL A 277 10.10 -14.12 -5.48
C VAL A 277 8.81 -14.51 -6.19
N ALA A 278 8.18 -15.63 -5.81
CA ALA A 278 6.93 -16.08 -6.41
C ALA A 278 5.80 -15.04 -6.24
N SER A 279 5.72 -14.41 -5.07
CA SER A 279 4.72 -13.39 -4.74
C SER A 279 4.97 -12.06 -5.47
N LEU A 280 6.21 -11.58 -5.48
CA LEU A 280 6.61 -10.31 -6.12
C LEU A 280 6.45 -10.37 -7.65
N ARG A 281 6.76 -11.51 -8.26
CA ARG A 281 6.61 -11.73 -9.71
C ARG A 281 5.19 -11.43 -10.21
N MET A 282 4.15 -11.71 -9.41
CA MET A 282 2.76 -11.45 -9.79
C MET A 282 2.49 -9.96 -10.05
N PHE A 283 3.27 -9.06 -9.44
CA PHE A 283 3.14 -7.63 -9.65
C PHE A 283 3.81 -7.12 -10.93
N PHE A 284 4.65 -7.90 -11.62
CA PHE A 284 5.32 -7.45 -12.86
C PHE A 284 4.34 -7.14 -14.00
N VAL A 285 3.11 -7.64 -13.93
CA VAL A 285 2.04 -7.40 -14.92
C VAL A 285 0.87 -6.57 -14.35
N TYR A 286 1.02 -6.01 -13.14
CA TYR A 286 -0.04 -5.27 -12.45
C TYR A 286 -0.46 -4.01 -13.21
N GLY A 287 -1.76 -3.90 -13.55
CA GLY A 287 -2.29 -2.81 -14.36
C GLY A 287 -1.94 -2.89 -15.85
N LEU A 288 -1.38 -4.00 -16.31
CA LEU A 288 -1.14 -4.26 -17.74
C LEU A 288 -2.16 -5.22 -18.35
N THR A 289 -2.96 -5.91 -17.53
CA THR A 289 -3.91 -6.95 -17.99
C THR A 289 -5.26 -6.38 -18.45
N SER A 290 -5.64 -5.21 -17.95
CA SER A 290 -6.91 -4.53 -18.22
C SER A 290 -6.84 -3.48 -19.35
N GLY A 291 -5.65 -3.11 -19.80
CA GLY A 291 -5.42 -2.11 -20.85
C GLY A 291 -5.51 -2.68 -22.27
N ASN A 292 -6.21 -1.98 -23.16
CA ASN A 292 -6.23 -2.31 -24.59
C ASN A 292 -4.80 -2.34 -25.18
N GLN A 293 -4.42 -3.52 -25.68
CA GLN A 293 -3.43 -3.79 -26.73
C GLN A 293 -2.35 -2.71 -26.94
N VAL A 294 -1.18 -2.91 -26.32
CA VAL A 294 0.05 -2.22 -26.75
C VAL A 294 0.47 -2.80 -28.10
N ILE A 295 0.02 -2.18 -29.19
CA ILE A 295 0.60 -2.36 -30.52
C ILE A 295 1.92 -1.58 -30.56
N CYS A 296 3.00 -2.20 -30.07
CA CYS A 296 4.35 -1.66 -30.25
C CYS A 296 4.94 -2.11 -31.60
N ALA A 297 4.93 -1.18 -32.55
CA ALA A 297 5.93 -1.02 -33.62
C ALA A 297 6.35 -2.26 -34.45
N ALA A 298 5.40 -2.93 -35.09
CA ALA A 298 5.71 -3.84 -36.20
C ALA A 298 5.77 -3.11 -37.56
N VAL A 299 6.74 -2.19 -37.76
CA VAL A 299 7.02 -1.58 -39.08
C VAL A 299 8.51 -1.27 -39.28
N SER A 300 9.26 -2.17 -39.95
CA SER A 300 10.18 -1.81 -41.05
C SER A 300 10.90 -3.00 -41.71
N SER A 301 10.18 -3.93 -42.33
CA SER A 301 10.74 -4.70 -43.45
C SER A 301 9.67 -5.06 -44.49
N LYS A 302 9.67 -4.33 -45.60
CA LYS A 302 9.02 -4.80 -46.83
C LYS A 302 10.01 -5.68 -47.57
N GLU A 303 9.63 -6.90 -47.92
CA GLU A 303 9.67 -7.33 -49.33
C GLU A 303 8.80 -8.58 -49.62
N LYS A 304 7.94 -8.43 -50.64
CA LYS A 304 7.37 -9.39 -51.61
C LYS A 304 6.62 -10.68 -51.17
N GLU A 305 5.32 -10.66 -51.50
CA GLU A 305 4.53 -11.68 -52.25
C GLU A 305 4.55 -13.16 -51.77
N PHE A 306 3.43 -13.80 -51.43
CA PHE A 306 2.33 -14.17 -52.33
C PHE A 306 1.06 -14.63 -51.57
N GLY A 307 -0.10 -14.62 -52.25
CA GLY A 307 -1.22 -15.56 -51.96
C GLY A 307 -2.31 -15.13 -50.97
N SER A 308 -3.39 -14.53 -51.47
CA SER A 308 -4.71 -14.47 -50.78
C SER A 308 -5.56 -15.72 -51.12
N PRO A 309 -6.68 -16.04 -50.42
CA PRO A 309 -7.91 -15.24 -50.54
C PRO A 309 -8.82 -15.09 -49.29
N ARG A 310 -9.35 -13.87 -49.14
CA ARG A 310 -10.71 -13.49 -48.66
C ARG A 310 -11.38 -14.23 -47.48
N LEU A 311 -11.88 -13.41 -46.55
CA LEU A 311 -13.34 -13.25 -46.39
C LEU A 311 -13.69 -11.78 -46.06
N LYS A 312 -14.90 -11.35 -46.44
CA LYS A 312 -15.33 -9.94 -46.46
C LYS A 312 -15.86 -9.48 -45.08
N LEU A 313 -15.55 -8.24 -44.70
CA LEU A 313 -16.45 -7.41 -43.90
C LEU A 313 -16.56 -6.01 -44.52
N THR A 314 -17.69 -5.35 -44.25
CA THR A 314 -18.26 -4.27 -45.07
C THR A 314 -17.56 -2.92 -44.86
N LEU A 315 -17.42 -2.17 -45.96
CA LEU A 315 -16.85 -0.82 -46.00
C LEU A 315 -17.92 0.24 -45.65
N GLU A 316 -17.71 1.02 -44.60
CA GLU A 316 -18.20 2.41 -44.54
C GLU A 316 -17.00 3.36 -44.70
N GLU A 317 -17.23 4.48 -45.40
CA GLU A 317 -16.18 5.42 -45.78
C GLU A 317 -15.81 6.40 -44.64
N PRO A 318 -14.52 6.80 -44.52
CA PRO A 318 -14.10 7.79 -43.53
C PRO A 318 -14.53 9.22 -43.95
N LYS A 319 -15.24 9.92 -43.06
CA LYS A 319 -15.54 11.35 -43.25
C LYS A 319 -14.26 12.20 -43.17
N GLN A 320 -14.05 13.05 -44.18
CA GLN A 320 -12.94 14.00 -44.25
C GLN A 320 -12.90 14.93 -43.02
N THR A 321 -11.70 15.12 -42.47
CA THR A 321 -11.40 16.12 -41.46
C THR A 321 -11.12 17.48 -42.09
N ASN A 322 -12.09 18.39 -42.03
CA ASN A 322 -11.84 19.79 -42.38
C ASN A 322 -11.00 20.47 -41.30
N SER A 323 -9.76 20.84 -41.66
CA SER A 323 -8.87 21.63 -40.81
C SER A 323 -9.50 22.98 -40.48
N THR A 324 -9.47 23.36 -39.20
CA THR A 324 -9.76 24.74 -38.76
C THR A 324 -8.55 25.30 -38.02
N PRO A 325 -8.15 26.57 -38.23
CA PRO A 325 -6.98 27.12 -37.58
C PRO A 325 -7.13 27.20 -36.06
N TYR A 326 -6.03 26.97 -35.34
CA TYR A 326 -5.99 27.03 -33.88
C TYR A 326 -6.50 28.38 -33.33
N ARG A 327 -7.49 28.34 -32.43
CA ARG A 327 -8.04 29.51 -31.75
C ARG A 327 -7.59 29.56 -30.28
N PRO A 328 -6.80 30.57 -29.86
CA PRO A 328 -6.25 30.64 -28.50
C PRO A 328 -7.33 30.87 -27.42
N PRO A 329 -7.07 30.49 -26.16
CA PRO A 329 -8.10 30.31 -25.14
C PRO A 329 -8.86 31.60 -24.75
N HIS A 330 -8.22 32.77 -24.82
CA HIS A 330 -8.83 34.05 -24.46
C HIS A 330 -9.96 34.51 -25.42
N LEU A 331 -10.07 33.93 -26.62
CA LEU A 331 -11.16 34.22 -27.58
C LEU A 331 -12.35 33.23 -27.49
N ARG A 332 -12.41 32.36 -26.48
CA ARG A 332 -13.43 31.30 -26.38
C ARG A 332 -14.66 31.63 -25.52
N LYS A 333 -14.74 32.81 -24.91
CA LYS A 333 -15.89 33.22 -24.07
C LYS A 333 -16.69 34.38 -24.66
N LYS A 334 -17.75 34.06 -25.41
CA LYS A 334 -19.04 34.81 -25.40
C LYS A 334 -20.11 34.06 -26.21
N ASP A 335 -20.82 33.13 -25.57
CA ASP A 335 -22.15 32.67 -26.01
C ASP A 335 -22.89 32.03 -24.83
N ASN A 336 -23.51 32.88 -24.00
CA ASN A 336 -24.45 32.46 -22.95
C ASN A 336 -25.69 33.36 -23.01
N SER A 337 -26.74 32.84 -23.65
CA SER A 337 -28.15 33.22 -23.44
C SER A 337 -28.95 31.97 -23.83
N ARG A 338 -29.86 31.39 -23.05
CA ARG A 338 -30.85 31.88 -22.07
C ARG A 338 -30.91 30.82 -20.92
N GLN A 339 -31.61 30.96 -19.79
CA GLN A 339 -32.70 31.85 -19.39
C GLN A 339 -32.76 31.88 -17.84
N ALA A 340 -33.11 33.00 -17.21
CA ALA A 340 -33.27 33.10 -15.76
C ALA A 340 -34.75 33.10 -15.34
N LYS A 341 -35.06 32.49 -14.20
CA LYS A 341 -36.26 32.75 -13.38
C LYS A 341 -35.89 32.66 -11.89
N ALA A 342 -36.28 33.68 -11.12
CA ALA A 342 -36.25 33.70 -9.65
C ALA A 342 -37.56 33.05 -9.11
N LEU A 343 -37.77 32.75 -7.81
CA LEU A 343 -37.07 33.05 -6.56
C LEU A 343 -36.81 31.71 -5.79
N ASP A 344 -36.50 31.55 -4.48
CA ASP A 344 -36.35 32.44 -3.29
C ASP A 344 -35.34 31.80 -2.28
N PRO A 345 -34.81 32.50 -1.26
CA PRO A 345 -33.69 32.01 -0.43
C PRO A 345 -34.06 31.58 1.00
N GLN A 346 -33.83 30.31 1.38
CA GLN A 346 -33.85 29.90 2.80
C GLN A 346 -32.89 28.73 3.11
N SER A 347 -31.93 28.99 4.00
CA SER A 347 -31.12 28.06 4.83
C SER A 347 -30.64 26.69 4.29
N SER A 348 -29.31 26.55 4.14
CA SER A 348 -28.54 25.49 4.81
C SER A 348 -27.05 25.89 4.89
N SER A 349 -26.40 25.60 6.02
CA SER A 349 -24.95 25.81 6.18
C SER A 349 -24.22 24.48 6.10
N ASP A 350 -23.61 24.18 4.96
CA ASP A 350 -22.79 22.98 4.81
C ASP A 350 -21.33 23.28 5.19
N GLN A 351 -20.96 22.89 6.42
CA GLN A 351 -19.57 22.84 6.84
C GLN A 351 -18.88 21.64 6.18
N ILE A 352 -18.18 21.88 5.06
CA ILE A 352 -17.27 20.89 4.49
C ILE A 352 -16.00 20.87 5.34
N SER A 353 -15.83 19.80 6.15
CA SER A 353 -14.62 19.58 6.93
C SER A 353 -13.43 19.28 6.03
N SER A 354 -12.41 20.13 6.06
CA SER A 354 -11.15 19.94 5.35
C SER A 354 -10.33 18.80 5.97
N MET A 355 -10.34 17.63 5.35
CA MET A 355 -9.33 16.61 5.61
C MET A 355 -8.02 17.08 4.98
N VAL A 356 -6.96 17.20 5.79
CA VAL A 356 -5.70 17.79 5.37
C VAL A 356 -4.83 16.73 4.71
N ASP A 357 -4.93 16.61 3.38
CA ASP A 357 -4.07 15.74 2.57
C ASP A 357 -2.62 16.24 2.57
N VAL A 358 -1.85 15.87 3.60
CA VAL A 358 -0.39 16.02 3.61
C VAL A 358 0.22 14.90 2.75
N THR A 359 0.08 15.03 1.44
CA THR A 359 0.87 14.25 0.48
C THR A 359 2.11 15.06 0.11
N SER A 360 3.30 14.48 0.31
CA SER A 360 4.55 15.10 -0.12
C SER A 360 4.60 15.18 -1.65
N SER A 361 4.80 16.39 -2.17
CA SER A 361 4.80 16.65 -3.60
C SER A 361 6.11 16.20 -4.25
N ASP A 362 6.05 15.16 -5.06
CA ASP A 362 7.17 14.66 -5.87
C ASP A 362 6.90 15.05 -7.34
N SER A 363 7.20 16.32 -7.65
CA SER A 363 6.69 17.04 -8.82
C SER A 363 7.51 16.78 -10.09
N ASP A 364 7.27 15.63 -10.72
CA ASP A 364 7.91 15.19 -11.98
C ASP A 364 6.95 15.19 -13.19
N TYR A 365 5.67 15.56 -13.00
CA TYR A 365 4.63 15.54 -14.03
C TYR A 365 3.92 16.90 -14.12
N SER A 366 4.32 17.71 -15.10
CA SER A 366 3.66 18.98 -15.43
C SER A 366 2.49 18.76 -16.38
N ASP A 367 1.38 19.44 -16.10
CA ASP A 367 0.31 19.80 -17.04
C ASP A 367 -0.29 18.68 -17.91
N SER A 368 -0.96 17.73 -17.26
CA SER A 368 -2.19 17.16 -17.84
C SER A 368 -3.33 17.24 -16.83
N ASP A 369 -4.50 17.71 -17.28
CA ASP A 369 -5.77 17.52 -16.58
C ASP A 369 -6.09 16.01 -16.62
N GLY A 370 -5.46 15.26 -15.72
CA GLY A 370 -5.39 13.81 -15.77
C GLY A 370 -6.77 13.16 -15.68
N SER A 371 -7.07 12.26 -16.61
CA SER A 371 -8.26 11.43 -16.48
C SER A 371 -8.07 10.47 -15.30
N LEU A 372 -9.19 9.98 -14.73
CA LEU A 372 -9.14 8.96 -13.68
C LEU A 372 -8.32 7.72 -14.08
N LYS A 373 -8.22 7.46 -15.40
CA LYS A 373 -7.41 6.37 -15.96
C LYS A 373 -5.91 6.65 -15.82
N ASP A 374 -5.43 7.86 -16.13
CA ASP A 374 -4.01 8.21 -16.05
C ASP A 374 -3.48 8.14 -14.59
N ILE A 375 -4.33 8.52 -13.63
CA ILE A 375 -4.04 8.40 -12.19
C ILE A 375 -3.96 6.93 -11.75
N ASN A 376 -4.78 6.05 -12.33
CA ASN A 376 -4.71 4.61 -12.05
C ASN A 376 -3.48 3.96 -12.70
N ASP A 377 -3.23 4.24 -13.97
CA ASP A 377 -2.12 3.65 -14.73
C ASP A 377 -0.75 4.09 -14.13
N SER A 378 -0.65 5.33 -13.63
CA SER A 378 0.52 5.80 -12.87
C SER A 378 0.70 5.13 -11.50
N ARG A 379 -0.39 4.83 -10.76
CA ARG A 379 -0.32 4.05 -9.51
C ARG A 379 0.08 2.60 -9.76
N CYS A 380 -0.46 1.99 -10.81
CA CYS A 380 -0.09 0.64 -11.22
C CYS A 380 1.41 0.57 -11.56
N SER A 381 1.97 1.52 -12.32
CA SER A 381 3.40 1.52 -12.64
C SER A 381 4.30 1.70 -11.40
N LYS A 382 3.89 2.51 -10.41
CA LYS A 382 4.59 2.61 -9.11
C LYS A 382 4.67 1.25 -8.39
N ILE A 383 3.58 0.49 -8.38
CA ILE A 383 3.55 -0.86 -7.75
C ILE A 383 4.48 -1.83 -8.47
N ARG A 384 4.52 -1.79 -9.82
CA ARG A 384 5.48 -2.60 -10.60
C ARG A 384 6.92 -2.23 -10.29
N VAL A 385 7.23 -0.93 -10.23
CA VAL A 385 8.55 -0.42 -9.83
C VAL A 385 8.92 -0.92 -8.43
N SER A 386 8.06 -0.74 -7.42
CA SER A 386 8.34 -1.18 -6.05
C SER A 386 8.56 -2.69 -5.95
N ALA A 387 7.79 -3.51 -6.69
CA ALA A 387 7.98 -4.96 -6.70
C ALA A 387 9.32 -5.37 -7.35
N ILE A 388 9.73 -4.71 -8.43
CA ILE A 388 11.03 -4.93 -9.09
C ILE A 388 12.20 -4.47 -8.19
N VAL A 389 12.03 -3.37 -7.46
CA VAL A 389 13.01 -2.91 -6.46
C VAL A 389 13.15 -3.95 -5.33
N CYS A 390 12.05 -4.44 -4.75
CA CYS A 390 12.12 -5.52 -3.75
C CYS A 390 12.83 -6.79 -4.27
N ILE A 391 12.71 -7.11 -5.57
CA ILE A 391 13.46 -8.21 -6.21
C ILE A 391 14.96 -7.91 -6.27
N GLN A 392 15.34 -6.66 -6.58
CA GLN A 392 16.73 -6.21 -6.53
C GLN A 392 17.31 -6.29 -5.11
N ASP A 393 16.59 -5.77 -4.11
CA ASP A 393 17.03 -5.76 -2.71
C ASP A 393 17.20 -7.19 -2.19
N LEU A 394 16.25 -8.09 -2.50
CA LEU A 394 16.32 -9.51 -2.12
C LEU A 394 17.54 -10.22 -2.73
N CYS A 395 17.93 -9.86 -3.96
CA CYS A 395 19.14 -10.35 -4.60
C CYS A 395 20.43 -9.83 -3.93
N GLN A 396 20.42 -8.60 -3.40
CA GLN A 396 21.56 -8.04 -2.66
C GLN A 396 21.66 -8.63 -1.24
N ALA A 397 20.52 -8.88 -0.61
CA ALA A 397 20.40 -9.36 0.76
C ALA A 397 20.78 -10.84 0.92
N ASP A 398 20.40 -11.72 -0.03
CA ASP A 398 20.84 -13.12 -0.06
C ASP A 398 21.05 -13.62 -1.51
N PRO A 399 22.17 -13.25 -2.16
CA PRO A 399 22.44 -13.65 -3.54
C PRO A 399 22.53 -15.16 -3.71
N LYS A 400 22.95 -15.91 -2.69
CA LYS A 400 23.15 -17.37 -2.77
C LYS A 400 21.83 -18.12 -2.85
N SER A 401 20.87 -17.78 -2.00
CA SER A 401 19.52 -18.37 -2.08
C SER A 401 18.78 -17.86 -3.31
N PHE A 402 19.03 -16.61 -3.73
CA PHE A 402 18.34 -15.98 -4.85
C PHE A 402 18.68 -16.56 -6.23
N THR A 403 19.91 -17.02 -6.50
CA THR A 403 20.25 -17.65 -7.79
C THR A 403 19.38 -18.87 -8.11
N SER A 404 18.90 -19.60 -7.09
CA SER A 404 17.97 -20.73 -7.26
C SER A 404 16.63 -20.34 -7.88
N GLN A 405 16.24 -19.06 -7.83
CA GLN A 405 14.95 -18.54 -8.30
C GLN A 405 15.02 -17.90 -9.70
N TRP A 406 16.22 -17.84 -10.31
CA TRP A 406 16.42 -17.17 -11.60
C TRP A 406 15.54 -17.69 -12.73
N THR A 407 15.30 -19.00 -12.80
CA THR A 407 14.42 -19.62 -13.82
C THR A 407 12.95 -19.19 -13.69
N MET A 408 12.57 -18.55 -12.58
CA MET A 408 11.24 -17.95 -12.39
C MET A 408 11.19 -16.48 -12.84
N LEU A 409 12.31 -15.75 -12.79
CA LEU A 409 12.38 -14.30 -13.04
C LEU A 409 12.97 -13.93 -14.41
N LEU A 410 13.79 -14.80 -14.98
CA LEU A 410 14.53 -14.60 -16.22
C LEU A 410 13.91 -15.41 -17.37
N PRO A 411 14.02 -14.93 -18.62
CA PRO A 411 13.41 -15.59 -19.76
C PRO A 411 14.15 -16.89 -20.12
N THR A 412 13.42 -17.99 -20.27
CA THR A 412 13.93 -19.25 -20.86
C THR A 412 13.45 -19.44 -22.31
N ASN A 413 12.75 -18.44 -22.85
CA ASN A 413 12.06 -18.45 -24.13
C ASN A 413 12.39 -17.19 -24.94
N ASP A 414 12.10 -17.23 -26.24
CA ASP A 414 12.22 -16.08 -27.16
C ASP A 414 11.55 -14.82 -26.58
N VAL A 415 12.40 -13.85 -26.20
CA VAL A 415 11.98 -12.58 -25.58
C VAL A 415 11.36 -11.59 -26.54
N LEU A 416 11.56 -11.76 -27.85
CA LEU A 416 11.02 -10.86 -28.88
C LEU A 416 9.63 -11.30 -29.34
N GLN A 417 9.23 -12.54 -29.04
CA GLN A 417 7.85 -12.98 -29.25
C GLN A 417 6.93 -12.36 -28.18
N PRO A 418 5.90 -11.58 -28.57
CA PRO A 418 5.00 -10.93 -27.62
C PRO A 418 4.04 -11.96 -27.00
N ARG A 419 4.55 -12.65 -25.98
CA ARG A 419 3.77 -13.57 -25.14
C ARG A 419 2.96 -12.76 -24.15
N LYS A 420 1.64 -12.93 -24.19
CA LYS A 420 0.71 -12.24 -23.30
C LYS A 420 1.03 -12.61 -21.85
N PHE A 421 1.67 -11.67 -21.14
CA PHE A 421 1.91 -11.68 -19.69
C PHE A 421 2.95 -12.69 -19.17
N GLU A 422 4.03 -12.97 -19.93
CA GLU A 422 5.19 -13.69 -19.36
C GLU A 422 5.94 -12.77 -18.36
N ALA A 423 5.58 -12.89 -17.08
CA ALA A 423 6.10 -12.08 -15.98
C ALA A 423 7.59 -12.38 -15.70
N THR A 424 8.48 -11.77 -16.48
CA THR A 424 9.93 -11.79 -16.31
C THR A 424 10.48 -10.37 -16.27
N LEU A 425 11.66 -10.19 -15.67
CA LEU A 425 12.34 -8.90 -15.70
C LEU A 425 12.61 -8.43 -17.14
N MET A 426 12.98 -9.35 -18.04
CA MET A 426 13.26 -9.00 -19.43
C MET A 426 12.02 -8.51 -20.18
N ALA A 427 10.85 -9.12 -19.94
CA ALA A 427 9.58 -8.61 -20.48
C ALA A 427 9.23 -7.22 -19.92
N SER A 428 9.47 -6.96 -18.62
CA SER A 428 9.30 -5.63 -18.02
C SER A 428 10.27 -4.59 -18.60
N LEU A 429 11.51 -4.98 -18.91
CA LEU A 429 12.49 -4.10 -19.54
C LEU A 429 12.16 -3.78 -21.01
N LEU A 430 11.68 -4.78 -21.76
CA LEU A 430 11.34 -4.63 -23.18
C LEU A 430 10.00 -3.91 -23.40
N PHE A 431 8.96 -4.24 -22.63
CA PHE A 431 7.57 -3.96 -23.00
C PHE A 431 6.74 -3.18 -21.96
N ASP A 432 7.29 -2.83 -20.80
CA ASP A 432 6.53 -1.99 -19.85
C ASP A 432 6.33 -0.57 -20.42
N PRO A 433 5.09 -0.05 -20.50
CA PRO A 433 4.84 1.28 -21.06
C PRO A 433 5.45 2.43 -20.24
N TYR A 434 5.90 2.18 -19.00
CA TYR A 434 6.46 3.20 -18.11
C TYR A 434 7.98 3.08 -18.00
N LEU A 435 8.70 4.11 -18.45
CA LEU A 435 10.17 4.17 -18.40
C LEU A 435 10.73 3.90 -16.99
N LYS A 436 10.08 4.38 -15.91
CA LYS A 436 10.55 4.13 -14.53
C LYS A 436 10.57 2.62 -14.19
N ALA A 437 9.62 1.83 -14.69
CA ALA A 437 9.60 0.37 -14.52
C ALA A 437 10.64 -0.34 -15.39
N ARG A 438 10.85 0.11 -16.63
CA ARG A 438 11.93 -0.37 -17.51
C ARG A 438 13.31 -0.12 -16.88
N MET A 439 13.54 1.08 -16.35
CA MET A 439 14.77 1.46 -15.62
C MET A 439 14.99 0.61 -14.37
N ALA A 440 13.94 0.39 -13.56
CA ALA A 440 14.01 -0.48 -12.39
C ALA A 440 14.37 -1.92 -12.78
N SER A 441 13.78 -2.44 -13.86
CA SER A 441 14.09 -3.78 -14.37
C SER A 441 15.53 -3.89 -14.87
N ALA A 442 16.03 -2.89 -15.58
CA ALA A 442 17.43 -2.84 -16.00
C ALA A 442 18.39 -2.80 -14.80
N SER A 443 18.06 -2.04 -13.75
CA SER A 443 18.82 -1.98 -12.51
C SER A 443 18.84 -3.33 -11.79
N ALA A 444 17.67 -3.98 -11.65
CA ALA A 444 17.55 -5.31 -11.05
C ALA A 444 18.35 -6.37 -11.83
N LEU A 445 18.26 -6.39 -13.16
CA LEU A 445 19.06 -7.27 -14.01
C LEU A 445 20.56 -7.01 -13.86
N ALA A 446 21.00 -5.75 -13.85
CA ALA A 446 22.40 -5.41 -13.64
C ALA A 446 22.92 -5.88 -12.27
N VAL A 447 22.13 -5.73 -11.21
CA VAL A 447 22.48 -6.23 -9.86
C VAL A 447 22.50 -7.76 -9.82
N MET A 448 21.54 -8.42 -10.46
CA MET A 448 21.47 -9.88 -10.53
C MET A 448 22.64 -10.52 -11.29
N MET A 449 23.21 -9.83 -12.28
CA MET A 449 24.36 -10.29 -13.05
C MET A 449 25.71 -9.84 -12.44
N ASP A 450 25.71 -9.06 -11.35
CA ASP A 450 26.92 -8.60 -10.67
C ASP A 450 27.43 -9.64 -9.65
N GLY A 451 28.74 -9.65 -9.40
CA GLY A 451 29.35 -10.48 -8.36
C GLY A 451 29.16 -12.01 -8.52
N PRO A 452 28.60 -12.74 -7.51
CA PRO A 452 28.59 -14.22 -7.48
C PRO A 452 27.88 -14.91 -8.65
N ALA A 453 27.02 -14.17 -9.35
CA ALA A 453 26.30 -14.59 -10.56
C ALA A 453 27.23 -15.19 -11.63
N THR A 454 28.39 -14.58 -11.83
CA THR A 454 29.40 -14.96 -12.84
C THR A 454 29.83 -16.43 -12.73
N VAL A 455 30.14 -16.90 -11.52
CA VAL A 455 30.59 -18.29 -11.25
C VAL A 455 29.49 -19.32 -11.55
N PHE A 456 28.23 -18.96 -11.30
CA PHE A 456 27.09 -19.84 -11.58
C PHE A 456 26.80 -19.93 -13.09
N LEU A 457 27.00 -18.82 -13.81
CA LEU A 457 26.79 -18.71 -15.25
C LEU A 457 27.90 -19.39 -16.08
N GLN A 458 29.10 -19.59 -15.55
CA GLN A 458 30.16 -20.37 -16.20
C GLN A 458 29.79 -21.84 -16.48
N VAL A 459 28.76 -22.38 -15.81
CA VAL A 459 28.24 -23.75 -16.03
C VAL A 459 27.10 -23.76 -17.08
N ALA A 460 26.79 -22.62 -17.70
CA ALA A 460 25.74 -22.52 -18.70
C ALA A 460 26.13 -23.23 -20.02
N GLU A 461 25.26 -24.09 -20.52
CA GLU A 461 25.44 -24.78 -21.80
C GLU A 461 24.29 -24.39 -22.74
N TYR A 462 24.54 -23.59 -23.76
CA TYR A 462 23.51 -23.32 -24.77
C TYR A 462 23.30 -24.56 -25.66
N LYS A 463 22.11 -25.15 -25.57
CA LYS A 463 21.64 -26.22 -26.45
C LYS A 463 20.36 -25.76 -27.14
N GLU A 464 20.36 -25.88 -28.46
CA GLU A 464 19.29 -25.45 -29.36
C GLU A 464 17.98 -26.22 -29.05
N SER A 465 16.87 -25.48 -28.91
CA SER A 465 15.61 -25.96 -28.34
C SER A 465 15.02 -27.20 -29.03
N ALA A 466 15.25 -27.37 -30.33
CA ALA A 466 14.82 -28.53 -31.12
C ALA A 466 15.47 -29.87 -30.69
N LYS A 467 16.51 -29.83 -29.83
CA LYS A 467 17.26 -31.02 -29.36
C LYS A 467 16.99 -31.37 -27.89
N LEU A 468 16.12 -30.63 -27.21
CA LEU A 468 15.79 -30.85 -25.80
C LEU A 468 14.59 -31.78 -25.63
N GLY A 469 14.79 -32.88 -24.88
CA GLY A 469 13.71 -33.75 -24.43
C GLY A 469 12.90 -33.14 -23.28
N SER A 470 12.00 -33.92 -22.69
CA SER A 470 11.13 -33.50 -21.58
C SER A 470 11.85 -33.12 -20.28
N PHE A 471 13.16 -33.37 -20.18
CA PHE A 471 14.01 -32.98 -19.06
C PHE A 471 15.08 -31.99 -19.52
N MET A 472 15.00 -30.75 -19.03
CA MET A 472 16.00 -29.71 -19.27
C MET A 472 16.93 -29.60 -18.06
N ALA A 473 18.23 -29.82 -18.27
CA ALA A 473 19.25 -29.66 -17.23
C ALA A 473 19.40 -28.19 -16.82
N LEU A 474 19.84 -27.94 -15.58
CA LEU A 474 20.07 -26.58 -15.07
C LEU A 474 21.04 -25.77 -15.94
N SER A 475 22.16 -26.38 -16.38
CA SER A 475 23.11 -25.77 -17.33
C SER A 475 22.44 -25.31 -18.63
N SER A 476 21.51 -26.11 -19.16
CA SER A 476 20.74 -25.78 -20.36
C SER A 476 19.73 -24.65 -20.13
N SER A 477 19.10 -24.60 -18.95
CA SER A 477 18.22 -23.50 -18.55
C SER A 477 18.99 -22.18 -18.46
N LEU A 478 20.19 -22.20 -17.87
CA LEU A 478 21.08 -21.05 -17.76
C LEU A 478 21.61 -20.59 -19.13
N GLY A 479 21.94 -21.54 -20.02
CA GLY A 479 22.34 -21.24 -21.40
C GLY A 479 21.23 -20.55 -22.19
N GLN A 480 19.96 -20.99 -22.03
CA GLN A 480 18.81 -20.30 -22.60
C GLN A 480 18.63 -18.89 -21.99
N ILE A 481 18.74 -18.74 -20.67
CA ILE A 481 18.66 -17.44 -19.99
C ILE A 481 19.70 -16.45 -20.54
N LEU A 482 20.96 -16.85 -20.65
CA LEU A 482 22.02 -16.00 -21.22
C LEU A 482 21.70 -15.57 -22.66
N MET A 483 21.33 -16.52 -23.52
CA MET A 483 20.99 -16.23 -24.91
C MET A 483 19.84 -15.23 -25.01
N GLN A 484 18.78 -15.42 -24.23
CA GLN A 484 17.59 -14.57 -24.25
C GLN A 484 17.83 -13.18 -23.66
N LEU A 485 18.64 -13.07 -22.60
CA LEU A 485 19.10 -11.78 -22.09
C LEU A 485 19.96 -11.04 -23.12
N HIS A 486 20.89 -11.72 -23.80
CA HIS A 486 21.67 -11.13 -24.91
C HIS A 486 20.76 -10.65 -26.05
N THR A 487 19.83 -11.48 -26.53
CA THR A 487 18.92 -11.14 -27.63
C THR A 487 18.13 -9.87 -27.34
N GLY A 488 17.48 -9.79 -26.17
CA GLY A 488 16.70 -8.60 -25.80
C GLY A 488 17.57 -7.38 -25.50
N THR A 489 18.76 -7.54 -24.93
CA THR A 489 19.70 -6.44 -24.67
C THR A 489 20.21 -5.82 -25.97
N LEU A 490 20.56 -6.64 -26.96
CA LEU A 490 20.96 -6.17 -28.30
C LEU A 490 19.80 -5.48 -29.04
N TYR A 491 18.58 -6.03 -28.94
CA TYR A 491 17.38 -5.39 -29.47
C TYR A 491 17.17 -3.99 -28.87
N LEU A 492 17.32 -3.84 -27.55
CA LEU A 492 17.21 -2.54 -26.87
C LEU A 492 18.29 -1.55 -27.31
N ILE A 493 19.55 -1.98 -27.49
CA ILE A 493 20.63 -1.09 -27.96
C ILE A 493 20.32 -0.51 -29.35
N GLN A 494 19.61 -1.26 -30.20
CA GLN A 494 19.24 -0.82 -31.55
C GLN A 494 18.00 0.10 -31.59
N HIS A 495 17.08 -0.04 -30.63
CA HIS A 495 15.75 0.61 -30.69
C HIS A 495 15.50 1.64 -29.57
N GLU A 496 16.31 1.66 -28.51
CA GLU A 496 16.12 2.56 -27.38
C GLU A 496 16.61 3.98 -27.69
N THR A 497 15.80 4.96 -27.32
CA THR A 497 16.10 6.39 -27.53
C THR A 497 16.46 7.10 -26.22
N ASN A 498 16.10 6.53 -25.07
CA ASN A 498 16.41 7.10 -23.76
C ASN A 498 17.86 6.81 -23.34
N SER A 499 18.67 7.87 -23.28
CA SER A 499 20.10 7.77 -22.92
C SER A 499 20.36 7.15 -21.54
N ARG A 500 19.51 7.41 -20.54
CA ARG A 500 19.67 6.84 -19.18
C ARG A 500 19.42 5.34 -19.17
N LEU A 501 18.40 4.88 -19.91
CA LEU A 501 18.13 3.45 -20.07
C LEU A 501 19.23 2.76 -20.87
N LEU A 502 19.69 3.39 -21.95
CA LEU A 502 20.77 2.86 -22.78
C LEU A 502 22.08 2.65 -21.99
N VAL A 503 22.41 3.54 -21.05
CA VAL A 503 23.55 3.35 -20.12
C VAL A 503 23.38 2.10 -19.24
N LEU A 504 22.18 1.84 -18.70
CA LEU A 504 21.91 0.61 -17.94
C LEU A 504 21.95 -0.64 -18.82
N VAL A 505 21.41 -0.57 -20.04
CA VAL A 505 21.44 -1.66 -21.02
C VAL A 505 22.89 -1.99 -21.43
N PHE A 506 23.75 -1.00 -21.63
CA PHE A 506 25.19 -1.23 -21.83
C PHE A 506 25.87 -1.83 -20.59
N LYS A 507 25.51 -1.41 -19.36
CA LYS A 507 26.01 -2.06 -18.13
C LYS A 507 25.62 -3.54 -18.09
N ILE A 508 24.37 -3.88 -18.41
CA ILE A 508 23.92 -5.28 -18.52
C ILE A 508 24.72 -6.04 -19.58
N LEU A 509 24.93 -5.47 -20.77
CA LEU A 509 25.71 -6.12 -21.82
C LEU A 509 27.15 -6.44 -21.37
N MET A 510 27.81 -5.49 -20.70
CA MET A 510 29.16 -5.71 -20.15
C MET A 510 29.19 -6.84 -19.12
N LEU A 511 28.21 -6.89 -18.22
CA LEU A 511 28.10 -7.95 -17.21
C LEU A 511 27.81 -9.32 -17.84
N LEU A 512 26.92 -9.38 -18.84
CA LEU A 512 26.63 -10.60 -19.59
C LEU A 512 27.90 -11.13 -20.29
N ILE A 513 28.64 -10.27 -21.00
CA ILE A 513 29.92 -10.64 -21.65
C ILE A 513 30.94 -11.17 -20.63
N SER A 514 30.98 -10.61 -19.41
CA SER A 514 31.87 -11.11 -18.34
C SER A 514 31.39 -12.41 -17.67
N SER A 515 30.12 -12.79 -17.88
CA SER A 515 29.49 -13.97 -17.28
C SER A 515 29.37 -15.15 -18.25
N THR A 516 29.50 -14.92 -19.56
CA THR A 516 29.55 -15.97 -20.59
C THR A 516 30.93 -16.66 -20.60
N PRO A 517 30.99 -18.00 -20.53
CA PRO A 517 32.24 -18.77 -20.63
C PRO A 517 32.84 -18.80 -22.05
#